data_AF-A0A0N8K8M1-F1
#
_entry.id   AF-A0A0N8K8M1-F1
#
_cell.length_a   1.000
_cell.length_b   1.000
_cell.length_c   1.000
_cell.angle_alpha   90.00
_cell.angle_beta   90.00
_cell.angle_gamma   90.00
#
_symmetry.space_group_name_H-M   'P 1'
#
loop_
_entity.id
_entity.type
_entity.pdbx_description
1 polymer ?
#
loop_
_entity_poly.entity_id
_entity_poly.type
_entity_poly.pdbx_seq_one_letter_code
_entity_poly.pdbx_strand_id
1 'polypeptide(L)'
;MSQYTVLFDANVLYPAPIRDALMQLAVTDLFKAKWTADIHREWIDALQRNEPHRERAALERTRDLMDRATRDGLVTGYAALVPTLHCRTPTIDMFWWPQSLGAVTPS
;
A
#
# COMPACT_ATOMS: atom_id res chain seq x y z
N MET A 1 -3.05 22.10 14.22
CA MET A 1 -2.09 21.58 13.23
C MET A 1 -1.32 20.45 13.88
N SER A 2 -1.65 19.19 13.57
CA SER A 2 -0.87 18.06 14.06
C SER A 2 0.54 18.07 13.47
N GLN A 3 1.53 17.80 14.32
CA GLN A 3 2.95 17.73 13.96
C GLN A 3 3.35 16.34 13.44
N TYR A 4 2.45 15.35 13.50
CA TYR A 4 2.78 13.98 13.18
C TYR A 4 2.43 13.66 11.73
N THR A 5 3.41 13.17 10.98
CA THR A 5 3.24 12.65 9.63
C THR A 5 3.36 11.14 9.68
N VAL A 6 2.36 10.45 9.14
CA VAL A 6 2.27 8.98 9.16
C VAL A 6 2.22 8.47 7.73
N LEU A 7 3.17 7.62 7.36
CA LEU A 7 3.14 6.88 6.10
C LEU A 7 2.41 5.57 6.33
N PHE A 8 1.36 5.30 5.57
CA PHE A 8 0.64 4.02 5.64
C PHE A 8 1.30 2.95 4.79
N ASP A 9 1.23 1.71 5.27
CA ASP A 9 1.60 0.52 4.52
C ASP A 9 0.36 -0.14 3.89
N ALA A 10 0.56 -0.89 2.79
CA ALA A 10 -0.53 -1.59 2.12
C ALA A 10 -1.25 -2.59 3.05
N ASN A 11 -0.51 -3.26 3.94
CA ASN A 11 -1.08 -4.22 4.88
C ASN A 11 -2.05 -3.58 5.88
N VAL A 12 -1.83 -2.31 6.23
CA VAL A 12 -2.70 -1.57 7.16
C VAL A 12 -3.98 -1.09 6.46
N LEU A 13 -3.89 -0.79 5.16
CA LEU A 13 -5.03 -0.34 4.34
C LEU A 13 -5.89 -1.48 3.80
N TYR A 14 -5.38 -2.72 3.84
CA TYR A 14 -6.06 -3.91 3.35
C TYR A 14 -7.41 -4.16 4.07
N PRO A 15 -7.50 -4.18 5.41
CA PRO A 15 -8.77 -4.39 6.10
C PRO A 15 -9.63 -3.12 6.07
N ALA A 16 -10.85 -3.22 5.53
CA ALA A 16 -11.78 -2.09 5.44
C ALA A 16 -12.03 -1.35 6.77
N PRO A 17 -12.25 -2.03 7.93
CA PRO A 17 -12.51 -1.33 9.19
C PRO A 17 -11.32 -0.49 9.68
N ILE A 18 -10.10 -0.99 9.51
CA ILE A 18 -8.88 -0.30 9.95
C ILE A 18 -8.63 0.91 9.04
N ARG A 19 -8.72 0.72 7.72
CA ARG A 19 -8.63 1.81 6.76
C ARG A 19 -9.62 2.92 7.09
N ASP A 20 -10.88 2.59 7.29
CA ASP A 20 -11.92 3.60 7.52
C ASP A 20 -11.71 4.35 8.85
N ALA A 21 -11.29 3.65 9.91
CA ALA A 21 -10.91 4.29 11.17
C ALA A 21 -9.71 5.25 11.00
N LEU A 22 -8.64 4.80 10.34
CA LEU A 22 -7.46 5.63 10.09
C LEU A 22 -7.78 6.85 9.21
N MET A 23 -8.68 6.70 8.25
CA MET A 23 -9.15 7.82 7.44
C MET A 23 -9.94 8.84 8.25
N GLN A 24 -10.80 8.41 9.18
CA GLN A 24 -11.49 9.33 10.08
C GLN A 24 -10.50 10.11 10.97
N LEU A 25 -9.45 9.45 11.46
CA LEU A 25 -8.40 10.10 12.23
C LEU A 25 -7.59 11.11 11.38
N ALA A 26 -7.33 10.77 10.11
CA ALA A 26 -6.67 11.68 9.17
C ALA A 26 -7.54 12.92 8.85
N VAL A 27 -8.84 12.73 8.64
CA VAL A 27 -9.80 13.82 8.36
C VAL A 27 -10.02 14.72 9.58
N THR A 28 -9.89 14.19 10.80
CA THR A 28 -9.94 14.99 12.04
C THR A 28 -8.63 15.72 12.34
N ASP A 29 -7.68 15.76 11.39
CA ASP A 29 -6.39 16.45 11.48
C ASP A 29 -5.53 15.98 12.69
N LEU A 30 -5.74 14.74 13.18
CA LEU A 30 -4.93 14.14 14.25
C LEU A 30 -3.51 13.80 13.78
N PHE A 31 -3.35 13.46 12.51
CA PHE A 31 -2.06 13.31 11.83
C PHE A 31 -2.18 13.58 10.34
N LYS A 32 -1.05 13.87 9.70
CA LYS A 32 -0.95 14.00 8.24
C LYS A 32 -0.69 12.63 7.65
N ALA A 33 -1.72 12.04 7.05
CA ALA A 33 -1.58 10.78 6.35
C ALA A 33 -0.79 10.97 5.05
N LYS A 34 0.10 10.01 4.75
CA LYS A 34 0.87 9.94 3.52
C LYS A 34 0.81 8.52 2.97
N TRP A 35 0.84 8.40 1.65
CA TRP A 35 0.88 7.14 0.92
C TRP A 35 1.46 7.34 -0.47
N THR A 36 1.83 6.26 -1.14
CA THR A 36 2.31 6.28 -2.52
C THR A 36 1.32 5.60 -3.46
N ALA A 37 1.45 5.85 -4.76
CA ALA A 37 0.68 5.12 -5.76
C ALA A 37 0.96 3.61 -5.72
N ASP A 38 2.18 3.19 -5.36
CA ASP A 38 2.54 1.78 -5.22
C ASP A 38 1.76 1.12 -4.07
N ILE A 39 1.70 1.77 -2.90
CA ILE A 39 0.91 1.29 -1.75
C ILE A 39 -0.55 1.10 -2.15
N HIS A 40 -1.13 2.06 -2.89
CA HIS A 40 -2.49 1.94 -3.38
C HIS A 40 -2.72 0.75 -4.29
N ARG A 41 -1.81 0.50 -5.24
CA ARG A 41 -1.93 -0.68 -6.10
C ARG A 41 -1.83 -1.97 -5.29
N GLU A 42 -0.87 -2.04 -4.37
CA GLU A 42 -0.59 -3.25 -3.62
C GLU A 42 -1.79 -3.73 -2.80
N TRP A 43 -2.45 -2.87 -2.04
CA TRP A 43 -3.61 -3.29 -1.24
C TRP A 43 -4.84 -3.58 -2.11
N ILE A 44 -5.03 -2.86 -3.24
CA ILE A 44 -6.11 -3.14 -4.19
C ILE A 44 -5.92 -4.51 -4.84
N ASP A 45 -4.70 -4.81 -5.30
CA ASP A 45 -4.37 -6.07 -5.94
C ASP A 45 -4.44 -7.23 -4.93
N ALA A 46 -3.99 -7.01 -3.69
CA ALA A 46 -4.12 -7.99 -2.61
C ALA A 46 -5.60 -8.30 -2.28
N LEU A 47 -6.45 -7.28 -2.17
CA LEU A 47 -7.90 -7.47 -1.97
C LEU A 47 -8.53 -8.19 -3.16
N GLN A 48 -8.13 -7.87 -4.39
CA GLN A 48 -8.68 -8.51 -5.58
C GLN A 48 -8.28 -9.99 -5.69
N ARG A 49 -7.08 -10.35 -5.22
CA ARG A 49 -6.65 -11.75 -5.12
C ARG A 49 -7.44 -12.54 -4.08
N ASN A 50 -7.74 -11.93 -2.92
CA ASN A 50 -8.39 -12.61 -1.81
C ASN A 50 -9.94 -12.59 -1.91
N GLU A 51 -10.51 -11.54 -2.50
CA GLU A 51 -11.95 -11.35 -2.70
C GLU A 51 -12.26 -11.03 -4.19
N PRO A 52 -12.12 -12.00 -5.10
CA PRO A 52 -12.28 -11.77 -6.55
C PRO A 52 -13.69 -11.32 -6.96
N HIS A 53 -14.69 -11.49 -6.10
CA HIS A 53 -16.07 -11.01 -6.31
C HIS A 53 -16.22 -9.49 -6.15
N ARG A 54 -15.21 -8.81 -5.59
CA ARG A 54 -15.27 -7.38 -5.35
C ARG A 54 -14.96 -6.61 -6.63
N GLU A 55 -15.80 -5.65 -6.96
CA GLU A 55 -15.58 -4.79 -8.13
C GLU A 55 -14.36 -3.90 -7.93
N ARG A 56 -13.38 -4.03 -8.82
CA ARG A 56 -12.17 -3.19 -8.83
C ARG A 56 -12.49 -1.70 -8.89
N ALA A 57 -13.53 -1.33 -9.64
CA ALA A 57 -13.99 0.06 -9.75
C ALA A 57 -14.41 0.65 -8.39
N ALA A 58 -15.00 -0.14 -7.49
CA ALA A 58 -15.35 0.32 -6.15
C ALA A 58 -14.10 0.57 -5.28
N LEU A 59 -13.06 -0.25 -5.44
CA LEU A 59 -11.78 -0.07 -4.76
C LEU A 59 -11.05 1.18 -5.26
N GLU A 60 -11.03 1.41 -6.57
CA GLU A 60 -10.45 2.63 -7.15
C GLU A 60 -11.20 3.89 -6.74
N ARG A 61 -12.54 3.82 -6.68
CA ARG A 61 -13.34 4.91 -6.13
C ARG A 61 -12.98 5.21 -4.67
N THR A 62 -12.69 4.18 -3.88
CA THR A 62 -12.29 4.35 -2.48
C THR A 62 -10.92 5.03 -2.38
N ARG A 63 -9.94 4.61 -3.19
CA ARG A 63 -8.66 5.32 -3.33
C ARG A 63 -8.86 6.80 -3.65
N ASP A 64 -9.67 7.10 -4.67
CA ASP A 64 -9.88 8.48 -5.10
C ASP A 64 -10.55 9.33 -4.01
N LEU A 65 -11.41 8.73 -3.17
CA LEU A 65 -11.98 9.40 -2.00
C LEU A 65 -10.92 9.68 -0.93
N MET A 66 -9.98 8.74 -0.69
CA MET A 66 -8.87 8.95 0.24
C MET A 66 -7.98 10.11 -0.21
N ASP A 67 -7.61 10.14 -1.49
CA ASP A 67 -6.80 11.20 -2.10
C ASP A 67 -7.46 12.58 -1.98
N ARG A 68 -8.78 12.66 -2.16
CA ARG A 68 -9.52 13.93 -2.00
C ARG A 68 -9.68 14.35 -0.55
N ALA A 69 -9.82 13.39 0.36
CA ALA A 69 -10.05 13.67 1.78
C ALA A 69 -8.78 14.17 2.48
N THR A 70 -7.60 13.77 2.03
CA THR A 70 -6.32 14.14 2.65
C THR A 70 -5.53 15.10 1.76
N ARG A 71 -5.27 16.32 2.28
CA ARG A 71 -4.41 17.30 1.60
C ARG A 71 -2.97 16.80 1.56
N ASP A 72 -2.37 16.84 0.37
CA ASP A 72 -1.00 16.40 0.08
C ASP A 72 -0.71 14.93 0.47
N GLY A 73 -1.71 14.04 0.50
CA GLY A 73 -1.52 12.64 0.92
C GLY A 73 -0.56 11.85 0.00
N LEU A 74 -0.59 12.13 -1.29
CA LEU A 74 0.16 11.38 -2.30
C LEU A 74 1.63 11.83 -2.36
N VAL A 75 2.53 10.90 -2.03
CA VAL A 75 3.98 11.06 -2.14
C VAL A 75 4.46 10.52 -3.49
N THR A 76 5.19 11.36 -4.23
CA THR A 76 5.77 11.03 -5.55
C THR A 76 7.28 11.34 -5.55
N GLY A 77 8.00 10.88 -6.57
CA GLY A 77 9.43 11.20 -6.75
C GLY A 77 10.42 10.43 -5.87
N TYR A 78 9.95 9.51 -5.02
CA TYR A 78 10.82 8.69 -4.16
C TYR A 78 11.55 7.56 -4.91
N ALA A 79 11.12 7.21 -6.13
CA ALA A 79 11.66 6.08 -6.88
C ALA A 79 13.18 6.16 -7.10
N ALA A 80 13.74 7.36 -7.24
CA ALA A 80 15.18 7.57 -7.39
C ALA A 80 16.00 7.22 -6.12
N LEU A 81 15.35 7.20 -4.95
CA LEU A 81 15.99 6.88 -3.67
C LEU A 81 16.02 5.36 -3.43
N VAL A 82 15.10 4.59 -4.02
CA VAL A 82 14.98 3.14 -3.81
C VAL A 82 16.28 2.39 -4.11
N PRO A 83 16.99 2.63 -5.24
CA PRO A 83 18.25 1.93 -5.53
C PRO A 83 19.37 2.24 -4.54
N THR A 84 19.28 3.34 -3.79
CA THR A 84 20.28 3.72 -2.78
C THR A 84 20.05 3.03 -1.44
N LEU A 85 18.85 2.51 -1.21
CA LEU A 85 18.48 1.80 0.02
C LEU A 85 19.02 0.37 -0.03
N HIS A 86 20.13 0.14 0.67
CA HIS A 86 20.71 -1.18 0.86
C HIS A 86 20.27 -1.71 2.22
N CYS A 87 19.39 -2.72 2.24
CA CYS A 87 19.08 -3.42 3.47
C CYS A 87 20.32 -4.24 3.88
N ARG A 88 20.86 -3.99 5.08
CA ARG A 88 22.08 -4.64 5.58
C ARG A 88 21.87 -6.09 6.01
N THR A 89 20.66 -6.63 5.85
CA THR A 89 20.30 -8.01 6.20
C THR A 89 20.03 -8.82 4.91
N PRO A 90 20.72 -9.94 4.69
CA PRO A 90 20.65 -10.71 3.43
C PRO A 90 19.41 -11.60 3.31
N THR A 91 18.28 -11.26 3.94
CA THR A 91 17.10 -12.16 3.98
C THR A 91 15.77 -11.43 4.03
N ILE A 92 15.66 -10.30 3.34
CA ILE A 92 14.38 -9.88 2.75
C ILE A 92 14.62 -9.91 1.26
N ASP A 93 14.77 -11.14 0.76
CA ASP A 93 14.61 -11.39 -0.65
C ASP A 93 13.17 -11.03 -0.98
N MET A 94 12.96 -10.29 -2.07
CA MET A 94 11.67 -9.84 -2.57
C MET A 94 10.82 -11.01 -3.13
N PHE A 95 10.97 -12.20 -2.54
CA PHE A 95 10.37 -13.46 -2.95
C PHE A 95 8.99 -13.65 -2.31
N TRP A 96 8.17 -12.60 -2.30
CA TRP A 96 6.71 -12.70 -2.25
C TRP A 96 6.16 -13.05 -3.65
N TRP A 97 6.74 -14.06 -4.30
CA TRP A 97 6.23 -14.61 -5.56
C TRP A 97 6.28 -16.15 -5.56
N PRO A 98 5.13 -16.84 -5.43
CA PRO A 98 5.08 -18.27 -5.67
C PRO A 98 4.87 -18.53 -7.18
N GLN A 99 5.90 -18.33 -8.02
CA GLN A 99 6.03 -19.10 -9.29
C GLN A 99 7.49 -19.34 -9.68
N SER A 100 8.13 -20.33 -9.05
CA SER A 100 9.29 -21.01 -9.66
C SER A 100 9.54 -22.42 -9.11
N LEU A 101 8.49 -23.15 -8.73
CA LEU A 101 8.58 -24.63 -8.72
C LEU A 101 8.13 -25.17 -10.08
N GLY A 102 8.90 -24.80 -11.09
CA GLY A 102 8.90 -25.40 -12.43
C GLY A 102 10.30 -25.89 -12.75
N ALA A 103 10.86 -26.74 -11.89
CA ALA A 103 12.12 -27.42 -12.17
C ALA A 103 11.83 -28.70 -12.95
N VAL A 104 11.99 -28.62 -14.28
CA VAL A 104 12.20 -29.78 -15.14
C VAL A 104 13.61 -30.33 -14.87
N THR A 105 13.64 -31.54 -14.29
CA THR A 105 14.52 -32.74 -14.41
C THR A 105 16.06 -32.60 -14.53
N PRO A 106 16.88 -33.56 -14.03
CA PRO A 106 17.08 -34.85 -14.71
C PRO A 106 17.34 -36.09 -13.82
N SER A 107 16.82 -37.25 -14.24
CA SER A 107 17.48 -38.57 -14.22
C SER A 107 16.78 -39.46 -15.24
#